data_AF-A0A417HL19-F1
#
_entry.id   AF-A0A417HL19-F1
#
_cell.length_a   1.000
_cell.length_b   1.000
_cell.length_c   1.000
_cell.angle_alpha   90.00
_cell.angle_beta   90.00
_cell.angle_gamma   90.00
#
_symmetry.space_group_name_H-M   'P 1'
#
loop_
_entity.id
_entity.type
_entity.pdbx_description
1 polymer ?
#
loop_
_entity_poly.entity_id
_entity_poly.type
_entity_poly.pdbx_seq_one_letter_code
_entity_poly.pdbx_strand_id
1 'polypeptide(L)'
;MNEIQTMSPILPLWGDLSGEKTGSASESQGPSLPFADVFRQAVDNVKETDAAKNEAQYLLATGQLDNPAELTIAQTQAAMSVELLVQLRNKALDAYSELMRISM
;
A
#
# COMPACT_ATOMS: atom_id res chain seq x y z
N MET A 1 46.75 -37.19 15.83
CA MET A 1 46.01 -36.90 14.58
C MET A 1 45.23 -35.62 14.86
N ASN A 2 45.71 -34.48 14.33
CA ASN A 2 45.10 -33.17 14.54
C ASN A 2 44.19 -32.86 13.35
N GLU A 3 42.88 -32.77 13.59
CA GLU A 3 41.91 -32.38 12.58
C GLU A 3 41.95 -30.86 12.36
N ILE A 4 42.09 -30.45 11.10
CA ILE A 4 42.11 -29.05 10.69
C ILE A 4 40.66 -28.57 10.69
N GLN A 5 40.31 -27.64 11.60
CA GLN A 5 39.01 -27.00 11.60
C GLN A 5 38.91 -26.05 10.39
N THR A 6 38.10 -26.42 9.40
CA THR A 6 37.77 -25.56 8.25
C THR A 6 36.83 -24.45 8.69
N MET A 7 37.21 -23.18 8.47
CA MET A 7 36.39 -22.02 8.79
C MET A 7 35.12 -21.98 7.94
N SER A 8 33.96 -21.82 8.58
CA SER A 8 32.66 -21.67 7.93
C SER A 8 32.60 -20.41 7.05
N PRO A 9 32.01 -20.48 5.84
CA PRO A 9 31.88 -19.30 4.98
C PRO A 9 30.90 -18.28 5.59
N ILE A 10 31.22 -16.99 5.41
CA ILE A 10 30.36 -15.88 5.86
C ILE A 10 29.15 -15.82 4.92
N LEU A 11 27.97 -16.07 5.49
CA LEU A 11 26.68 -15.90 4.83
C LEU A 11 26.31 -14.41 4.82
N PRO A 12 25.67 -13.93 3.75
CA PRO A 12 25.25 -12.55 3.68
C PRO A 12 24.04 -12.24 4.59
N LEU A 13 24.04 -11.04 5.18
CA LEU A 13 23.09 -10.57 6.20
C LEU A 13 21.67 -10.27 5.68
N TRP A 14 21.38 -10.46 4.39
CA TRP A 14 20.04 -10.19 3.84
C TRP A 14 19.00 -11.29 4.13
N GLY A 15 19.39 -12.43 4.70
CA GLY A 15 18.48 -13.54 5.00
C GLY A 15 17.56 -13.31 6.22
N ASP A 16 17.90 -12.35 7.09
CA ASP A 16 17.22 -12.11 8.37
C ASP A 16 16.04 -11.10 8.28
N LEU A 17 15.71 -10.63 7.07
CA LEU A 17 14.54 -9.76 6.84
C LEU A 17 13.24 -10.55 6.59
N SER A 18 13.32 -11.87 6.52
CA SER A 18 12.16 -12.77 6.40
C SER A 18 11.75 -13.24 7.79
N GLY A 19 11.08 -12.34 8.52
CA GLY A 19 10.47 -12.66 9.80
C GLY A 19 9.57 -13.89 9.69
N GLU A 20 9.86 -14.87 10.55
CA GLU A 20 9.09 -16.08 10.76
C GLU A 20 7.62 -15.76 11.09
N LYS A 21 6.70 -16.16 10.22
CA LYS A 21 5.31 -16.45 10.58
C LYS A 21 4.88 -17.74 9.90
N THR A 22 4.82 -18.78 10.73
CA THR A 22 4.16 -20.05 10.46
C THR A 22 2.64 -19.84 10.32
N GLY A 23 2.04 -20.37 9.25
CA GLY A 23 0.57 -20.45 9.13
C GLY A 23 0.02 -20.31 7.70
N SER A 24 -0.17 -21.47 7.05
CA SER A 24 -1.06 -21.79 5.91
C SER A 24 -1.86 -20.68 5.21
N ALA A 25 -1.53 -20.41 3.96
CA ALA A 25 -2.37 -20.68 2.79
C ALA A 25 -1.57 -20.40 1.52
N SER A 26 -1.40 -21.42 0.66
CA SER A 26 -0.97 -21.21 -0.72
C SER A 26 -2.10 -20.52 -1.48
N GLU A 27 -1.93 -19.24 -1.75
CA GLU A 27 -2.38 -18.66 -3.01
C GLU A 27 -1.14 -18.32 -3.82
N SER A 28 -1.12 -18.87 -5.04
CA SER A 28 -0.13 -18.55 -6.07
C SER A 28 -0.16 -17.04 -6.35
N GLN A 29 0.67 -16.28 -5.64
CA GLN A 29 1.09 -14.96 -6.07
C GLN A 29 2.47 -15.13 -6.70
N GLY A 30 2.50 -15.19 -8.04
CA GLY A 30 3.70 -14.74 -8.75
C GLY A 30 4.09 -13.35 -8.23
N PRO A 31 5.36 -12.95 -8.30
CA PRO A 31 5.90 -11.82 -7.55
C PRO A 31 4.94 -10.64 -7.61
N SER A 32 4.22 -10.36 -6.52
CA SER A 32 3.35 -9.18 -6.49
C SER A 32 4.30 -8.01 -6.62
N LEU A 33 4.16 -7.26 -7.72
CA LEU A 33 4.97 -6.07 -7.89
C LEU A 33 4.61 -5.15 -6.73
N PRO A 34 5.58 -4.65 -5.93
CA PRO A 34 5.29 -3.80 -4.77
C PRO A 34 4.39 -2.61 -5.11
N PHE A 35 4.44 -2.14 -6.36
CA PHE A 35 3.56 -1.10 -6.88
C PHE A 35 2.08 -1.50 -6.95
N ALA A 36 1.75 -2.74 -7.35
CA ALA A 36 0.36 -3.19 -7.49
C ALA A 36 -0.36 -3.20 -6.14
N ASP A 37 0.34 -3.61 -5.07
CA ASP A 37 -0.19 -3.63 -3.72
C ASP A 37 -0.39 -2.21 -3.18
N VAL A 38 0.57 -1.32 -3.39
CA VAL A 38 0.44 0.12 -3.04
C VAL A 38 -0.72 0.77 -3.79
N PHE A 39 -0.90 0.45 -5.08
CA PHE A 39 -1.99 0.99 -5.88
C PHE A 39 -3.36 0.49 -5.40
N ARG A 40 -3.48 -0.81 -5.07
CA ARG A 40 -4.70 -1.36 -4.46
C ARG A 40 -5.01 -0.67 -3.14
N GLN A 41 -4.01 -0.49 -2.27
CA GLN A 41 -4.17 0.21 -1.01
C GLN A 41 -4.64 1.66 -1.20
N ALA A 42 -4.12 2.37 -2.20
CA ALA A 42 -4.56 3.73 -2.51
C ALA A 42 -6.02 3.77 -2.99
N VAL A 43 -6.46 2.80 -3.80
CA VAL A 43 -7.86 2.66 -4.22
C VAL A 43 -8.76 2.38 -3.03
N ASP A 44 -8.36 1.48 -2.13
CA ASP A 44 -9.15 1.15 -0.96
C ASP A 44 -9.23 2.32 0.02
N ASN A 45 -8.15 3.10 0.15
CA ASN A 45 -8.16 4.34 0.93
C ASN A 45 -9.16 5.37 0.39
N VAL A 46 -9.28 5.53 -0.93
CA VAL A 46 -10.31 6.40 -1.54
C VAL A 46 -11.72 5.93 -1.19
N LYS A 47 -11.98 4.62 -1.22
CA LYS A 47 -13.30 4.08 -0.87
C LYS A 47 -13.62 4.33 0.61
N GLU A 48 -12.64 4.10 1.48
CA GLU A 48 -12.79 4.30 2.92
C GLU A 48 -13.07 5.75 3.27
N THR A 49 -12.30 6.69 2.70
CA THR A 49 -12.49 8.12 2.99
C THR A 49 -13.77 8.68 2.39
N ASP A 50 -14.20 8.21 1.21
CA ASP A 50 -15.51 8.58 0.67
C ASP A 50 -16.67 7.99 1.50
N ALA A 51 -16.54 6.76 1.99
CA ALA A 51 -17.54 6.17 2.88
C ALA A 51 -17.68 6.96 4.19
N ALA A 52 -16.55 7.33 4.82
CA ALA A 52 -16.54 8.15 6.04
C ALA A 52 -17.16 9.53 5.81
N LYS A 53 -16.85 10.17 4.67
CA LYS A 53 -17.47 11.43 4.26
C LYS A 53 -18.99 11.29 4.10
N ASN A 54 -19.44 10.22 3.44
CA ASN A 54 -20.86 9.98 3.18
C ASN A 54 -21.63 9.71 4.48
N GLU A 55 -21.03 8.97 5.41
CA GLU A 55 -21.58 8.73 6.75
C GLU A 55 -21.70 10.05 7.54
N ALA A 56 -20.62 10.84 7.63
CA ALA A 56 -20.64 12.13 8.30
C ALA A 56 -21.68 13.08 7.68
N GLN A 57 -21.83 13.05 6.35
CA GLN A 57 -22.83 13.86 5.65
C GLN A 57 -24.26 13.44 6.01
N TYR A 58 -24.51 12.13 6.12
CA TYR A 58 -25.79 11.59 6.55
C TYR A 58 -26.11 11.97 8.01
N LEU A 59 -25.15 11.78 8.92
CA LEU A 59 -25.32 12.14 10.33
C LEU A 59 -25.58 13.64 10.50
N LEU A 60 -24.91 14.50 9.73
CA LEU A 60 -25.16 15.93 9.77
C LEU A 60 -26.57 16.27 9.27
N ALA A 61 -26.99 15.68 8.14
CA ALA A 61 -28.31 15.91 7.56
C ALA A 61 -29.47 15.44 8.48
N THR A 62 -29.22 14.43 9.30
CA THR A 62 -30.18 13.92 10.30
C THR A 62 -30.05 14.60 11.66
N GLY A 63 -29.07 15.49 11.85
CA GLY A 63 -28.81 16.18 13.11
C GLY A 63 -28.18 15.29 14.20
N GLN A 64 -27.64 14.13 13.83
CA GLN A 64 -27.02 13.14 14.71
C GLN A 64 -25.50 13.27 14.77
N LEU A 65 -24.90 14.19 14.00
CA LEU A 65 -23.46 14.43 14.03
C LEU A 65 -23.11 15.35 15.22
N ASP A 66 -22.32 14.83 16.15
CA ASP A 66 -21.91 15.56 17.35
C ASP A 66 -21.08 16.82 17.02
N ASN A 67 -20.16 16.72 16.07
CA ASN A 67 -19.29 17.81 15.66
C ASN A 67 -19.39 18.08 14.14
N PRO A 68 -19.95 19.23 13.70
CA PRO A 68 -20.10 19.53 12.27
C PRO A 68 -18.78 19.68 11.52
N ALA A 69 -17.67 19.96 12.20
CA ALA A 69 -16.35 20.05 11.57
C ALA A 69 -15.85 18.69 11.04
N GLU A 70 -16.37 17.57 11.57
CA GLU A 70 -16.00 16.22 11.12
C GLU A 70 -16.35 15.99 9.66
N LEU A 71 -17.48 16.54 9.19
CA LEU A 71 -17.83 16.47 7.77
C LEU A 71 -16.79 17.18 6.91
N THR A 72 -16.36 18.38 7.28
CA THR A 72 -15.33 19.12 6.52
C THR A 72 -14.00 18.37 6.51
N ILE A 73 -13.62 17.74 7.62
CA ILE A 73 -12.42 16.92 7.71
C ILE A 73 -12.54 15.71 6.78
N ALA A 74 -13.64 14.97 6.85
CA ALA A 74 -13.87 13.78 6.02
C ALA A 74 -13.93 14.14 4.52
N GLN A 75 -14.54 15.26 4.16
CA GLN A 75 -14.54 15.79 2.80
C GLN A 75 -13.12 16.09 2.30
N THR A 76 -12.30 16.73 3.15
CA THR A 76 -10.91 17.04 2.82
C THR A 76 -10.09 15.76 2.64
N GLN A 77 -10.25 14.77 3.53
CA GLN A 77 -9.59 13.48 3.42
C GLN A 77 -9.97 12.77 2.12
N ALA A 78 -11.26 12.67 1.80
CA ALA A 78 -11.74 12.05 0.57
C ALA A 78 -11.15 12.74 -0.68
N ALA A 79 -11.14 14.07 -0.72
CA ALA A 79 -10.54 14.83 -1.81
C ALA A 79 -9.04 14.55 -1.96
N MET A 80 -8.28 14.56 -0.85
CA MET A 80 -6.85 14.28 -0.85
C MET A 80 -6.52 12.84 -1.26
N SER A 81 -7.30 11.86 -0.80
CA SER A 81 -7.14 10.45 -1.20
C SER A 81 -7.29 10.29 -2.71
N VAL A 82 -8.30 10.93 -3.31
CA VAL A 82 -8.52 10.91 -4.76
C VAL A 82 -7.36 11.56 -5.51
N GLU A 83 -6.90 12.72 -5.04
CA GLU A 83 -5.76 13.40 -5.65
C GLU A 83 -4.49 12.53 -5.63
N LEU A 84 -4.20 11.90 -4.49
CA LEU A 84 -3.08 10.98 -4.34
C LEU A 84 -3.19 9.78 -5.30
N LEU A 85 -4.38 9.18 -5.43
CA LEU A 85 -4.62 8.08 -6.37
C LEU A 85 -4.34 8.50 -7.81
N VAL A 86 -4.77 9.70 -8.21
CA VAL A 86 -4.51 10.24 -9.55
C VAL A 86 -3.01 10.45 -9.78
N GLN A 87 -2.29 11.02 -8.80
CA GLN A 87 -0.84 11.19 -8.88
C GLN A 87 -0.13 9.84 -9.01
N LEU A 88 -0.54 8.84 -8.23
CA LEU A 88 0.02 7.48 -8.29
C LEU A 88 -0.25 6.82 -9.64
N ARG A 89 -1.47 6.95 -10.17
CA ARG A 89 -1.84 6.47 -11.51
C ARG A 89 -0.94 7.06 -12.59
N ASN A 90 -0.75 8.39 -12.58
CA ASN A 90 0.06 9.07 -13.57
C ASN A 90 1.52 8.60 -13.49
N LYS A 91 2.09 8.55 -12.28
CA LYS A 91 3.46 8.08 -12.05
C LYS A 91 3.67 6.64 -12.53
N ALA A 92 2.66 5.79 -12.40
CA ALA A 92 2.71 4.41 -12.89
C ALA A 92 2.79 4.33 -14.42
N LEU A 93 1.97 5.14 -15.12
CA LEU A 93 1.98 5.23 -16.57
C LEU A 93 3.31 5.80 -17.08
N ASP A 94 3.87 6.79 -16.38
CA ASP A 94 5.18 7.36 -16.70
C ASP A 94 6.29 6.31 -16.55
N ALA A 95 6.30 5.57 -15.43
CA ALA A 95 7.29 4.52 -15.18
C ALA A 95 7.21 3.39 -16.22
N TYR A 96 6.00 2.99 -16.60
CA TYR A 96 5.81 2.01 -17.68
C TYR A 96 6.35 2.53 -19.02
N SER A 97 6.04 3.79 -19.36
CA SER A 97 6.51 4.42 -20.60
C SER A 97 8.04 4.55 -20.63
N GLU A 98 8.67 4.84 -19.49
CA GLU A 98 10.12 4.92 -19.34
C GLU A 98 10.80 3.56 -19.58
N LEU A 99 10.26 2.48 -18.99
CA LEU A 99 10.76 1.12 -19.20
C LEU A 99 10.68 0.71 -20.68
N MET A 100 9.58 1.03 -21.35
CA MET A 100 9.41 0.79 -22.78
C MET A 100 10.43 1.57 -23.62
N ARG A 101 10.78 2.80 -23.20
CA ARG A 101 11.79 3.61 -23.90
C ARG A 101 13.20 3.10 -23.72
N ILE A 102 13.56 2.60 -22.54
CA ILE A 102 14.89 2.03 -22.25
C ILE A 102 15.10 0.67 -22.94
N SER A 103 14.01 -0.09 -23.12
CA SER A 103 14.06 -1.41 -23.76
C SER A 103 14.19 -1.37 -25.30
N MET A 104 14.08 -0.18 -25.90
CA MET A 104 14.23 0.06 -27.35
C MET A 104 15.62 0.59 -27.70
#